data_AF-A0A3D8SKC5-F1
#
_entry.id   AF-A0A3D8SKC5-F1
#
_cell.length_a   1.000
_cell.length_b   1.000
_cell.length_c   1.000
_cell.angle_alpha   90.00
_cell.angle_beta   90.00
_cell.angle_gamma   90.00
#
_symmetry.space_group_name_H-M   'P 1'
#
loop_
_entity.id
_entity.type
_entity.pdbx_description
1 polymer ?
#
loop_
_entity_poly.entity_id
_entity_poly.type
_entity_poly.pdbx_seq_one_letter_code
_entity_poly.pdbx_strand_id
1 'polypeptide(L)'
;MDLKPLLPVFYYAIASALTITGLKQRRHIRLLLLGPVWVLTLLSLTSAHSLSWMIGADSTFASLLVFYLLYSAKILAFDQHAINPEVRGGHTWSPSFLDCYRTWNNPRHLPIRLSHSPLKRDATSSDSGPNTLARVAFSKAAKAAALWSFEHFIFQKFFIRTLGQVVIADFSPESEWPHMPLSPHQLQVRAIMSVQWIWRAYFFLEFYHSLLAIVFVAILRFDDAEEWPPLFGSPMNAYSVRKFWGRFWHQLTIPTYIFYARLVSKYVVVRPDSNLEKTVIAFLVFTISGLSHSLVGLALGDAALFRDVLFFEMCFLAAAGETLVLKSYSKVLGSLNWTWPLSRMARRVAGMLWVFAFFFCVAPLWIYPKIYHALLNPLY
;
A
#
# COMPACT_ATOMS: atom_id res chain seq x y z
N MET A 1 -7.72 -21.39 26.19
CA MET A 1 -7.73 -20.23 25.27
C MET A 1 -7.54 -20.75 23.86
N ASP A 2 -8.46 -20.44 22.95
CA ASP A 2 -8.29 -20.81 21.54
C ASP A 2 -7.22 -19.88 20.92
N LEU A 3 -6.05 -20.44 20.60
CA LEU A 3 -4.93 -19.69 20.02
C LEU A 3 -5.01 -19.59 18.49
N LYS A 4 -5.99 -20.25 17.85
CA LYS A 4 -6.17 -20.23 16.40
C LYS A 4 -6.21 -18.81 15.80
N PRO A 5 -6.87 -17.81 16.41
CA PRO A 5 -6.89 -16.45 15.86
C PRO A 5 -5.52 -15.74 15.84
N LEU A 6 -4.57 -16.19 16.66
CA LEU A 6 -3.22 -15.60 16.74
C LEU A 6 -2.20 -16.32 15.86
N LEU A 7 -2.55 -17.49 15.33
CA LEU A 7 -1.68 -18.31 14.49
C LEU A 7 -1.07 -17.56 13.29
N PRO A 8 -1.83 -16.78 12.49
CA PRO A 8 -1.25 -16.03 11.37
C PRO A 8 -0.19 -15.02 11.84
N VAL A 9 -0.45 -14.31 12.94
CA VAL A 9 0.51 -13.35 13.52
C VAL A 9 1.75 -14.06 14.04
N PHE A 10 1.59 -15.22 14.66
CA PHE A 10 2.69 -16.02 15.19
C PHE A 10 3.65 -16.49 14.07
N TYR A 11 3.12 -17.07 12.99
CA TYR A 11 3.94 -17.48 11.85
C TYR A 11 4.69 -16.29 11.22
N TYR A 12 4.00 -15.16 11.05
CA TYR A 12 4.62 -13.94 10.53
C TYR A 12 5.70 -13.38 11.47
N ALA A 13 5.50 -13.44 12.79
CA ALA A 13 6.49 -13.01 13.77
C ALA A 13 7.77 -13.85 13.68
N ILE A 14 7.65 -15.19 13.53
CA ILE A 14 8.82 -16.06 13.34
C ILE A 14 9.50 -15.75 12.00
N ALA A 15 8.74 -15.61 10.90
CA ALA A 15 9.30 -15.24 9.60
C ALA A 15 10.07 -13.91 9.65
N SER A 16 9.53 -12.94 10.38
CA SER A 16 10.14 -11.62 10.61
C SER A 16 11.42 -11.76 11.42
N ALA A 17 11.41 -12.50 12.53
CA ALA A 17 12.57 -12.74 13.37
C ALA A 17 13.72 -13.44 12.60
N LEU A 18 13.40 -14.46 11.80
CA LEU A 18 14.36 -15.13 10.92
C LEU A 18 14.96 -14.18 9.89
N THR A 19 14.16 -13.28 9.33
CA THR A 19 14.63 -12.30 8.36
C THR A 19 15.55 -11.29 9.02
N ILE A 20 15.14 -10.69 10.15
CA ILE A 20 15.92 -9.69 10.90
C ILE A 20 17.27 -10.29 11.34
N THR A 21 17.25 -11.46 11.96
CA THR A 21 18.50 -12.12 12.42
C THR A 21 19.35 -12.62 11.26
N GLY A 22 18.71 -13.02 10.15
CA GLY A 22 19.36 -13.42 8.91
C GLY A 22 20.16 -12.30 8.25
N LEU A 23 19.78 -11.03 8.41
CA LEU A 23 20.50 -9.90 7.80
C LEU A 23 21.95 -9.76 8.30
N LYS A 24 22.28 -10.27 9.49
CA LYS A 24 23.67 -10.30 10.00
C LYS A 24 24.53 -11.38 9.34
N GLN A 25 23.89 -12.34 8.67
CA GLN A 25 24.55 -13.54 8.18
C GLN A 25 25.18 -13.34 6.80
N ARG A 26 26.10 -14.24 6.45
CA ARG A 26 26.69 -14.29 5.11
C ARG A 26 25.62 -14.57 4.05
N ARG A 27 25.87 -14.11 2.82
CA ARG A 27 24.91 -14.21 1.69
C ARG A 27 24.33 -15.61 1.49
N HIS A 28 25.15 -16.66 1.61
CA HIS A 28 24.66 -18.04 1.43
C HIS A 28 23.64 -18.45 2.51
N ILE A 29 23.85 -18.08 3.78
CA ILE A 29 22.91 -18.35 4.87
C ILE A 29 21.62 -17.55 4.65
N ARG A 30 21.73 -16.29 4.23
CA ARG A 30 20.56 -15.45 3.89
C ARG A 30 19.69 -16.08 2.80
N LEU A 31 20.32 -16.67 1.78
CA LEU A 31 19.61 -17.39 0.72
C LEU A 31 18.94 -18.67 1.24
N LEU A 32 19.61 -19.43 2.12
CA LEU A 32 19.04 -20.63 2.75
C LEU A 32 17.85 -20.29 3.66
N LEU A 33 17.88 -19.14 4.35
CA LEU A 33 16.79 -18.66 5.20
C LEU A 33 15.53 -18.28 4.41
N LEU A 34 15.65 -17.99 3.12
CA LEU A 34 14.51 -17.58 2.29
C LEU A 34 13.42 -18.66 2.25
N GLY A 35 13.80 -19.94 2.14
CA GLY A 35 12.86 -21.07 2.12
C GLY A 35 11.99 -21.13 3.39
N PRO A 36 12.59 -21.25 4.59
CA PRO A 36 11.85 -21.20 5.85
C PRO A 36 11.00 -19.94 6.03
N VAL A 37 11.53 -18.76 5.68
CA VAL A 37 10.80 -17.48 5.76
C VAL A 37 9.55 -17.51 4.88
N TRP A 38 9.66 -18.01 3.64
CA TRP A 38 8.54 -18.14 2.72
C TRP A 38 7.51 -19.17 3.19
N VAL A 39 7.95 -20.34 3.67
CA VAL A 39 7.03 -21.36 4.21
C VAL A 39 6.20 -20.78 5.36
N LEU A 40 6.83 -20.10 6.31
CA LEU A 40 6.12 -19.45 7.43
C LEU A 40 5.20 -18.33 6.95
N THR A 41 5.61 -17.54 5.97
CA THR A 41 4.78 -16.48 5.40
C THR A 41 3.55 -17.06 4.68
N LEU A 42 3.71 -18.19 3.97
CA LEU A 42 2.60 -18.89 3.31
C LEU A 42 1.64 -19.53 4.33
N LEU A 43 2.16 -20.15 5.40
CA LEU A 43 1.34 -20.66 6.50
C LEU A 43 0.56 -19.53 7.20
N SER A 44 1.20 -18.37 7.38
CA SER A 44 0.54 -17.16 7.86
C SER A 44 -0.58 -16.71 6.92
N LEU A 45 -0.34 -16.75 5.61
CA LEU A 45 -1.31 -16.33 4.60
C LEU A 45 -2.53 -17.27 4.55
N THR A 46 -2.30 -18.59 4.58
CA THR A 46 -3.40 -19.58 4.59
C THR A 46 -4.26 -19.51 5.85
N SER A 47 -3.71 -18.98 6.96
CA SER A 47 -4.43 -18.79 8.22
C SER A 47 -4.97 -17.37 8.42
N ALA A 48 -4.79 -16.45 7.45
CA ALA A 48 -5.13 -15.04 7.59
C ALA A 48 -6.63 -14.78 7.82
N HIS A 49 -7.51 -15.66 7.31
CA HIS A 49 -8.96 -15.60 7.55
C HIS A 49 -9.32 -15.68 9.05
N SER A 50 -8.44 -16.25 9.88
CA SER A 50 -8.63 -16.33 11.33
C SER A 50 -8.53 -14.96 12.03
N LEU A 51 -8.09 -13.90 11.34
CA LEU A 51 -8.04 -12.52 11.84
C LEU A 51 -9.31 -11.71 11.58
N SER A 52 -10.37 -12.32 11.05
CA SER A 52 -11.65 -11.67 10.73
C SER A 52 -12.34 -11.02 11.94
N TRP A 53 -11.96 -11.37 13.17
CA TRP A 53 -12.43 -10.73 14.40
C TRP A 53 -12.04 -9.24 14.50
N MET A 54 -10.96 -8.83 13.82
CA MET A 54 -10.61 -7.42 13.65
C MET A 54 -11.11 -6.95 12.28
N ILE A 55 -11.95 -5.91 12.29
CA ILE A 55 -12.56 -5.36 11.08
C ILE A 55 -11.48 -5.05 10.03
N GLY A 56 -11.53 -5.71 8.86
CA GLY A 56 -10.63 -5.51 7.72
C GLY A 56 -9.16 -5.90 7.95
N ALA A 57 -8.85 -6.54 9.07
CA ALA A 57 -7.48 -6.97 9.38
C ALA A 57 -7.04 -8.14 8.50
N ASP A 58 -7.94 -9.08 8.22
CA ASP A 58 -7.72 -10.23 7.34
C ASP A 58 -7.14 -9.82 5.97
N SER A 59 -7.80 -8.91 5.27
CA SER A 59 -7.42 -8.41 3.95
C SER A 59 -6.17 -7.53 3.99
N THR A 60 -6.05 -6.66 5.00
CA THR A 60 -4.87 -5.81 5.18
C THR A 60 -3.64 -6.66 5.52
N PHE A 61 -3.79 -7.67 6.37
CA PHE A 61 -2.74 -8.58 6.79
C PHE A 61 -2.34 -9.53 5.66
N ALA A 62 -3.30 -10.10 4.92
CA ALA A 62 -3.01 -10.88 3.72
C ALA A 62 -2.22 -10.04 2.68
N SER A 63 -2.58 -8.76 2.50
CA SER A 63 -1.83 -7.84 1.63
C SER A 63 -0.40 -7.62 2.11
N LEU A 64 -0.20 -7.47 3.42
CA LEU A 64 1.14 -7.40 4.04
C LEU A 64 1.95 -8.67 3.72
N LEU A 65 1.35 -9.86 3.89
CA LEU A 65 2.04 -11.14 3.69
C LEU A 65 2.44 -11.38 2.24
N VAL A 66 1.55 -11.09 1.29
CA VAL A 66 1.85 -11.20 -0.14
C VAL A 66 2.98 -10.23 -0.53
N PHE A 67 2.91 -8.98 -0.05
CA PHE A 67 4.02 -8.05 -0.21
C PHE A 67 5.32 -8.58 0.44
N TYR A 68 5.21 -9.19 1.61
CA TYR A 68 6.34 -9.70 2.37
C TYR A 68 7.08 -10.83 1.65
N LEU A 69 6.40 -11.66 0.85
CA LEU A 69 7.07 -12.66 0.01
C LEU A 69 8.07 -12.01 -0.96
N LEU A 70 7.67 -10.91 -1.61
CA LEU A 70 8.54 -10.14 -2.50
C LEU A 70 9.61 -9.37 -1.73
N TYR A 71 9.23 -8.73 -0.63
CA TYR A 71 10.16 -7.92 0.16
C TYR A 71 11.24 -8.75 0.84
N SER A 72 10.89 -9.91 1.42
CA SER A 72 11.84 -10.83 2.05
C SER A 72 12.85 -11.41 1.05
N ALA A 73 12.41 -11.72 -0.17
CA ALA A 73 13.32 -12.15 -1.23
C ALA A 73 14.28 -11.04 -1.64
N LYS A 74 13.79 -9.81 -1.86
CA LYS A 74 14.64 -8.65 -2.12
C LYS A 74 15.68 -8.46 -1.00
N ILE A 75 15.22 -8.40 0.25
CA ILE A 75 16.09 -8.04 1.38
C ILE A 75 17.09 -9.15 1.72
N LEU A 76 16.75 -10.43 1.59
CA LEU A 76 17.66 -11.54 1.92
C LEU A 76 18.57 -11.93 0.74
N ALA A 77 18.09 -11.89 -0.50
CA ALA A 77 18.85 -12.39 -1.65
C ALA A 77 19.64 -11.30 -2.40
N PHE A 78 19.14 -10.06 -2.42
CA PHE A 78 19.66 -9.02 -3.32
C PHE A 78 20.27 -7.82 -2.59
N ASP A 79 19.70 -7.36 -1.48
CA ASP A 79 20.21 -6.17 -0.79
C ASP A 79 21.61 -6.43 -0.19
N GLN A 80 22.58 -5.58 -0.50
CA GLN A 80 23.98 -5.77 -0.08
C GLN A 80 24.31 -5.12 1.27
N HIS A 81 23.32 -4.82 2.11
CA HIS A 81 23.56 -4.21 3.42
C HIS A 81 24.38 -5.16 4.31
N ALA A 82 25.69 -4.97 4.35
CA ALA A 82 26.59 -5.58 5.31
C ALA A 82 26.43 -4.80 6.62
N ILE A 83 25.52 -5.24 7.48
CA ILE A 83 25.47 -4.76 8.86
C ILE A 83 26.67 -5.38 9.56
N ASN A 84 27.66 -4.56 9.88
CA ASN A 84 28.93 -5.03 10.46
C ASN A 84 28.67 -5.81 11.77
N PRO A 85 29.41 -6.91 12.01
CA PRO A 85 29.31 -7.67 13.25
C PRO A 85 29.72 -6.82 14.47
N GLU A 86 29.13 -7.17 15.61
CA GLU A 86 29.05 -6.38 16.85
C GLU A 86 30.38 -5.81 17.39
N VAL A 87 30.34 -4.54 17.83
CA VAL A 87 31.23 -4.04 18.89
C VAL A 87 30.59 -4.40 20.23
N ARG A 88 31.27 -5.21 21.05
CA ARG A 88 30.83 -5.64 22.39
C ARG A 88 30.60 -4.43 23.30
N GLY A 89 29.37 -4.27 23.81
CA GLY A 89 29.12 -3.40 24.96
C GLY A 89 27.62 -3.20 25.28
N GLY A 90 27.21 -3.60 26.49
CA GLY A 90 26.02 -3.06 27.19
C GLY A 90 24.72 -3.87 27.09
N HIS A 91 24.02 -3.98 28.23
CA HIS A 91 22.82 -4.79 28.50
C HIS A 91 21.47 -4.27 27.93
N THR A 92 21.52 -3.55 26.82
CA THR A 92 20.34 -3.13 26.05
C THR A 92 20.52 -3.64 24.63
N TRP A 93 19.45 -4.15 23.99
CA TRP A 93 19.43 -4.80 22.66
C TRP A 93 20.66 -4.50 21.79
N SER A 94 21.38 -5.53 21.34
CA SER A 94 22.67 -5.30 20.67
C SER A 94 22.48 -4.32 19.49
N PRO A 95 23.32 -3.28 19.34
CA PRO A 95 23.16 -2.24 18.30
C PRO A 95 22.97 -2.82 16.90
N SER A 96 23.58 -3.98 16.64
CA SER A 96 23.45 -4.70 15.38
C SER A 96 22.06 -5.30 15.16
N PHE A 97 21.31 -5.71 16.19
CA PHE A 97 19.93 -6.19 16.03
C PHE A 97 19.00 -5.04 15.65
N LEU A 98 19.13 -3.90 16.33
CA LEU A 98 18.32 -2.72 16.04
C LEU A 98 18.56 -2.21 14.61
N ASP A 99 19.81 -2.19 14.15
CA ASP A 99 20.17 -1.84 12.78
C ASP A 99 19.54 -2.83 11.75
N CYS A 100 19.52 -4.14 12.05
CA CYS A 100 18.84 -5.13 11.23
C CYS A 100 17.32 -4.92 11.20
N TYR A 101 16.72 -4.68 12.37
CA TYR A 101 15.30 -4.41 12.49
C TYR A 101 14.90 -3.16 11.70
N ARG A 102 15.64 -2.06 11.82
CA ARG A 102 15.35 -0.83 11.08
C ARG A 102 15.47 -1.02 9.57
N THR A 103 16.49 -1.78 9.13
CA THR A 103 16.64 -2.15 7.72
C THR A 103 15.44 -2.97 7.24
N TRP A 104 14.99 -3.95 8.04
CA TRP A 104 13.79 -4.74 7.77
C TRP A 104 12.50 -3.91 7.80
N ASN A 105 12.35 -2.98 8.75
CA ASN A 105 11.17 -2.13 8.93
C ASN A 105 11.14 -0.91 7.97
N ASN A 106 11.98 -0.89 6.92
CA ASN A 106 12.03 0.21 5.96
C ASN A 106 11.71 -0.21 4.51
N PRO A 107 10.49 -0.69 4.23
CA PRO A 107 10.07 -1.04 2.87
C PRO A 107 10.04 0.17 1.93
N ARG A 108 9.97 1.40 2.48
CA ARG A 108 9.94 2.67 1.73
C ARG A 108 11.33 3.17 1.33
N HIS A 109 12.41 2.53 1.78
CA HIS A 109 13.78 3.02 1.60
C HIS A 109 13.97 4.47 2.05
N LEU A 110 13.33 4.85 3.16
CA LEU A 110 13.57 6.15 3.81
C LEU A 110 15.02 6.22 4.32
N PRO A 111 15.61 7.42 4.45
CA PRO A 111 16.92 7.56 5.10
C PRO A 111 16.86 7.03 6.54
N ILE A 112 17.61 5.96 6.84
CA ILE A 112 17.68 5.36 8.18
C ILE A 112 18.93 5.87 8.89
N ARG A 113 18.82 6.15 10.20
CA ARG A 113 19.97 6.37 11.08
C ARG A 113 20.44 5.03 11.66
N LEU A 114 21.50 4.46 11.07
CA LEU A 114 22.16 3.27 11.61
C LEU A 114 23.17 3.65 12.70
N SER A 115 23.36 2.77 13.68
CA SER A 115 24.20 2.99 14.87
C SER A 115 25.67 3.33 14.54
N HIS A 116 26.13 2.96 13.34
CA HIS A 116 27.49 3.19 12.85
C HIS A 116 27.64 4.40 11.89
N SER A 117 26.57 5.13 11.59
CA SER A 117 26.63 6.24 10.64
C SER A 117 27.28 7.50 11.26
N PRO A 118 28.31 8.10 10.64
CA PRO A 118 28.96 9.32 11.13
C PRO A 118 28.13 10.59 10.95
N LEU A 119 26.82 10.47 10.64
CA LEU A 119 25.91 11.60 10.64
C LEU A 119 25.89 12.20 12.06
N LYS A 120 26.50 13.38 12.18
CA LYS A 120 26.57 14.19 13.39
C LYS A 120 25.22 14.14 14.12
N ARG A 121 25.29 13.87 15.42
CA ARG A 121 24.29 14.34 16.38
C ARG A 121 24.21 15.86 16.19
N ASP A 122 23.34 16.34 15.32
CA ASP A 122 22.95 17.74 15.39
C ASP A 122 22.24 17.87 16.74
N ALA A 123 22.89 18.62 17.63
CA ALA A 123 22.50 18.86 19.02
C ALA A 123 21.11 19.54 19.16
N THR A 124 20.35 19.63 18.08
CA THR A 124 19.03 20.25 17.97
C THR A 124 17.91 19.23 17.70
N SER A 125 18.20 17.95 17.44
CA SER A 125 17.16 16.96 17.05
C SER A 125 17.00 15.75 17.99
N SER A 126 17.77 15.63 19.07
CA SER A 126 17.58 14.56 20.07
C SER A 126 16.73 15.03 21.25
N ASP A 127 15.58 15.62 20.99
CA ASP A 127 14.59 15.87 22.03
C ASP A 127 13.78 14.58 22.28
N SER A 128 14.48 13.47 22.55
CA SER A 128 13.88 12.20 23.01
C SER A 128 13.49 12.29 24.49
N GLY A 129 12.99 13.46 24.91
CA GLY A 129 12.43 13.66 26.23
C GLY A 129 11.09 12.92 26.35
N PRO A 130 10.68 12.54 27.57
CA PRO A 130 9.40 11.89 27.82
C PRO A 130 8.21 12.70 27.26
N ASN A 131 8.33 14.03 27.20
CA ASN A 131 7.34 14.93 26.64
C ASN A 131 7.16 14.77 25.12
N THR A 132 8.23 14.49 24.38
CA THR A 132 8.17 14.29 22.92
C THR A 132 7.53 12.94 22.58
N LEU A 133 7.91 11.88 23.32
CA LEU A 133 7.31 10.55 23.15
C LEU A 133 5.81 10.56 23.48
N ALA A 134 5.43 11.20 24.59
CA ALA A 134 4.03 11.36 24.97
C ALA A 134 3.24 12.16 23.91
N ARG A 135 3.83 13.21 23.33
CA ARG A 135 3.21 13.99 22.26
C ARG A 135 3.00 13.17 20.99
N VAL A 136 3.98 12.35 20.60
CA VAL A 136 3.86 11.46 19.44
C VAL A 136 2.79 10.41 19.68
N ALA A 137 2.81 9.75 20.85
CA ALA A 137 1.81 8.76 21.23
C ALA A 137 0.39 9.37 21.22
N PHE A 138 0.22 10.54 21.85
CA PHE A 138 -1.05 11.26 21.87
C PHE A 138 -1.51 11.65 20.46
N SER A 139 -0.62 12.19 19.63
CA SER A 139 -0.95 12.59 18.26
C SER A 139 -1.41 11.40 17.41
N LYS A 140 -0.70 10.27 17.47
CA LYS A 140 -1.06 9.04 16.74
C LYS A 140 -2.35 8.42 17.30
N ALA A 141 -2.54 8.43 18.62
CA ALA A 141 -3.77 7.95 19.25
C ALA A 141 -4.98 8.82 18.88
N ALA A 142 -4.84 10.15 18.92
CA ALA A 142 -5.87 11.09 18.50
C ALA A 142 -6.24 10.91 17.02
N LYS A 143 -5.25 10.69 16.15
CA LYS A 143 -5.48 10.37 14.74
C LYS A 143 -6.25 9.05 14.57
N ALA A 144 -5.83 7.99 15.23
CA ALA A 144 -6.50 6.68 15.17
C ALA A 144 -7.94 6.77 15.69
N ALA A 145 -8.16 7.47 16.81
CA ALA A 145 -9.48 7.71 17.37
C ALA A 145 -10.35 8.53 16.41
N ALA A 146 -9.84 9.62 15.83
CA ALA A 146 -10.57 10.44 14.88
C ALA A 146 -10.96 9.66 13.61
N LEU A 147 -10.04 8.84 13.07
CA LEU A 147 -10.33 7.96 11.92
C LEU A 147 -11.41 6.95 12.27
N TRP A 148 -11.30 6.28 13.42
CA TRP A 148 -12.27 5.28 13.86
C TRP A 148 -13.65 5.91 14.11
N SER A 149 -13.70 7.07 14.77
CA SER A 149 -14.95 7.79 15.00
C SER A 149 -15.59 8.24 13.68
N PHE A 150 -14.80 8.78 12.74
CA PHE A 150 -15.33 9.17 11.44
C PHE A 150 -15.87 7.96 10.68
N GLU A 151 -15.13 6.84 10.65
CA GLU A 151 -15.57 5.61 9.99
C GLU A 151 -16.89 5.11 10.57
N HIS A 152 -16.97 4.95 11.89
CA HIS A 152 -18.10 4.32 12.55
C HIS A 152 -19.34 5.23 12.63
N PHE A 153 -19.16 6.51 12.91
CA PHE A 153 -20.29 7.43 13.14
C PHE A 153 -20.73 8.21 11.91
N ILE A 154 -19.84 8.43 10.93
CA ILE A 154 -20.13 9.27 9.76
C ILE A 154 -20.14 8.41 8.50
N PHE A 155 -19.00 7.81 8.15
CA PHE A 155 -18.83 7.16 6.85
C PHE A 155 -19.76 5.94 6.70
N GLN A 156 -19.77 5.01 7.65
CA GLN A 156 -20.64 3.82 7.60
C GLN A 156 -22.13 4.18 7.63
N LYS A 157 -22.54 5.16 8.44
CA LYS A 157 -23.94 5.60 8.49
C LYS A 157 -24.38 6.30 7.20
N PHE A 158 -23.52 7.17 6.66
CA PHE A 158 -23.75 7.79 5.36
C PHE A 158 -23.82 6.72 4.28
N PHE A 159 -22.85 5.81 4.24
CA PHE A 159 -22.77 4.70 3.29
C PHE A 159 -24.03 3.83 3.31
N ILE A 160 -24.49 3.37 4.47
CA ILE A 160 -25.70 2.53 4.58
C ILE A 160 -26.96 3.31 4.17
N ARG A 161 -27.11 4.57 4.62
CA ARG A 161 -28.27 5.39 4.28
C ARG A 161 -28.33 5.72 2.79
N THR A 162 -27.19 6.03 2.20
CA THR A 162 -27.08 6.42 0.79
C THR A 162 -27.09 5.21 -0.13
N LEU A 163 -26.65 4.02 0.29
CA LEU A 163 -26.83 2.81 -0.51
C LEU A 163 -28.28 2.35 -0.58
N GLY A 164 -29.08 2.59 0.46
CA GLY A 164 -30.46 2.08 0.51
C GLY A 164 -30.50 0.55 0.52
N GLN A 165 -31.55 -0.04 -0.07
CA GLN A 165 -31.64 -1.49 -0.25
C GLN A 165 -30.82 -1.91 -1.47
N VAL A 166 -29.72 -2.61 -1.20
CA VAL A 166 -28.85 -3.17 -2.24
C VAL A 166 -29.32 -4.58 -2.59
N VAL A 167 -29.51 -4.84 -3.87
CA VAL A 167 -29.90 -6.16 -4.38
C VAL A 167 -28.77 -6.77 -5.20
N ILE A 168 -28.77 -8.10 -5.35
CA ILE A 168 -27.74 -8.82 -6.13
C ILE A 168 -27.64 -8.27 -7.56
N ALA A 169 -28.77 -7.86 -8.15
CA ALA A 169 -28.84 -7.28 -9.48
C ALA A 169 -28.03 -5.97 -9.64
N ASP A 170 -27.77 -5.23 -8.55
CA ASP A 170 -26.96 -4.00 -8.60
C ASP A 170 -25.49 -4.28 -8.96
N PHE A 171 -25.04 -5.52 -8.76
CA PHE A 171 -23.68 -5.98 -9.04
C PHE A 171 -23.60 -6.98 -10.21
N SER A 172 -24.69 -7.16 -10.97
CA SER A 172 -24.72 -8.08 -12.10
C SER A 172 -23.67 -7.73 -13.16
N PRO A 173 -23.25 -8.68 -14.01
CA PRO A 173 -22.33 -8.42 -15.11
C PRO A 173 -22.80 -7.29 -16.07
N GLU A 174 -24.11 -7.11 -16.20
CA GLU A 174 -24.70 -6.03 -17.01
C GLU A 174 -24.47 -4.65 -16.36
N SER A 175 -24.41 -4.60 -15.03
CA SER A 175 -24.17 -3.38 -14.26
C SER A 175 -22.70 -2.97 -14.20
N GLU A 176 -21.77 -3.82 -14.68
CA GLU A 176 -20.32 -3.56 -14.72
C GLU A 176 -19.97 -2.40 -15.67
N TRP A 177 -20.64 -2.29 -16.80
CA TRP A 177 -20.28 -1.36 -17.87
C TRP A 177 -21.16 -0.11 -17.92
N PRO A 178 -20.59 1.09 -18.13
CA PRO A 178 -21.35 2.35 -18.10
C PRO A 178 -22.23 2.59 -19.35
N HIS A 179 -22.10 1.78 -20.40
CA HIS A 179 -22.85 1.94 -21.65
C HIS A 179 -24.21 1.23 -21.66
N MET A 180 -24.50 0.42 -20.63
CA MET A 180 -25.86 -0.10 -20.39
C MET A 180 -26.74 0.99 -19.76
N PRO A 181 -28.05 1.01 -20.04
CA PRO A 181 -28.97 1.92 -19.36
C PRO A 181 -29.05 1.56 -17.87
N LEU A 182 -28.36 2.32 -17.03
CA LEU A 182 -28.35 2.13 -15.58
C LEU A 182 -29.48 2.92 -14.91
N SER A 183 -30.12 2.33 -13.91
CA SER A 183 -31.08 3.04 -13.06
C SER A 183 -30.40 4.12 -12.21
N PRO A 184 -31.13 5.16 -11.74
CA PRO A 184 -30.57 6.15 -10.83
C PRO A 184 -29.94 5.53 -9.57
N HIS A 185 -30.54 4.45 -9.05
CA HIS A 185 -30.02 3.67 -7.93
C HIS A 185 -28.68 3.00 -8.27
N GLN A 186 -28.57 2.34 -9.42
CA GLN A 186 -27.31 1.71 -9.85
C GLN A 186 -26.19 2.75 -10.09
N LEU A 187 -26.52 3.94 -10.61
CA LEU A 187 -25.57 5.05 -10.73
C LEU A 187 -25.09 5.54 -9.35
N GLN A 188 -26.00 5.58 -8.36
CA GLN A 188 -25.69 5.94 -6.99
C GLN A 188 -24.79 4.89 -6.31
N VAL A 189 -25.12 3.60 -6.41
CA VAL A 189 -24.28 2.50 -5.93
C VAL A 189 -22.88 2.61 -6.55
N ARG A 190 -22.79 2.78 -7.87
CA ARG A 190 -21.52 2.95 -8.59
C ARG A 190 -20.70 4.14 -8.08
N ALA A 191 -21.33 5.30 -7.90
CA ALA A 191 -20.65 6.49 -7.37
C ALA A 191 -20.08 6.25 -5.98
N ILE A 192 -20.85 5.61 -5.11
CA ILE A 192 -20.46 5.28 -3.74
C ILE A 192 -19.28 4.30 -3.75
N MET A 193 -19.39 3.19 -4.50
CA MET A 193 -18.34 2.17 -4.56
C MET A 193 -17.02 2.75 -5.05
N SER A 194 -17.06 3.72 -5.99
CA SER A 194 -15.89 4.40 -6.55
C SER A 194 -15.10 5.23 -5.55
N VAL A 195 -15.74 5.68 -4.47
CA VAL A 195 -15.11 6.42 -3.36
C VAL A 195 -14.80 5.48 -2.19
N GLN A 196 -15.65 4.49 -1.95
CA GLN A 196 -15.56 3.61 -0.80
C GLN A 196 -14.23 2.83 -0.75
N TRP A 197 -13.78 2.26 -1.87
CA TRP A 197 -12.55 1.46 -1.87
C TRP A 197 -11.31 2.32 -1.50
N ILE A 198 -11.27 3.58 -1.96
CA ILE A 198 -10.23 4.57 -1.63
C ILE A 198 -10.24 4.83 -0.13
N TRP A 199 -11.42 5.14 0.41
CA TRP A 199 -11.59 5.45 1.81
C TRP A 199 -11.24 4.26 2.72
N ARG A 200 -11.72 3.05 2.41
CA ARG A 200 -11.41 1.84 3.18
C ARG A 200 -9.91 1.56 3.23
N ALA A 201 -9.23 1.63 2.09
CA ALA A 201 -7.78 1.44 2.02
C ALA A 201 -7.04 2.50 2.84
N TYR A 202 -7.43 3.77 2.71
CA TYR A 202 -6.86 4.87 3.50
C TYR A 202 -7.07 4.66 5.01
N PHE A 203 -8.30 4.35 5.42
CA PHE A 203 -8.69 4.14 6.80
C PHE A 203 -7.86 3.02 7.44
N PHE A 204 -7.86 1.81 6.88
CA PHE A 204 -7.17 0.67 7.50
C PHE A 204 -5.66 0.92 7.57
N LEU A 205 -5.04 1.39 6.48
CA LEU A 205 -3.60 1.62 6.46
C LEU A 205 -3.19 2.70 7.46
N GLU A 206 -3.87 3.85 7.50
CA GLU A 206 -3.53 4.93 8.44
C GLU A 206 -3.87 4.58 9.89
N PHE A 207 -4.95 3.83 10.13
CA PHE A 207 -5.33 3.35 11.46
C PHE A 207 -4.26 2.40 12.01
N TYR A 208 -3.93 1.33 11.30
CA TYR A 208 -2.90 0.39 11.74
C TYR A 208 -1.51 1.02 11.79
N HIS A 209 -1.17 1.91 10.86
CA HIS A 209 0.08 2.65 10.92
C HIS A 209 0.18 3.51 12.18
N SER A 210 -0.93 4.12 12.61
CA SER A 210 -0.96 4.93 13.84
C SER A 210 -0.82 4.06 15.09
N LEU A 211 -1.49 2.89 15.14
CA LEU A 211 -1.33 1.93 16.23
C LEU A 211 0.09 1.38 16.32
N LEU A 212 0.66 0.96 15.19
CA LEU A 212 2.03 0.44 15.14
C LEU A 212 3.06 1.52 15.49
N ALA A 213 2.85 2.78 15.08
CA ALA A 213 3.72 3.88 15.48
C ALA A 213 3.73 4.07 17.01
N ILE A 214 2.58 3.95 17.69
CA ILE A 214 2.54 4.01 19.16
C ILE A 214 3.38 2.88 19.75
N VAL A 215 3.21 1.66 19.24
CA VAL A 215 3.95 0.48 19.73
C VAL A 215 5.45 0.65 19.51
N PHE A 216 5.90 0.94 18.29
CA PHE A 216 7.32 0.91 17.96
C PHE A 216 8.08 2.19 18.33
N VAL A 217 7.43 3.36 18.35
CA VAL A 217 8.06 4.63 18.74
C VAL A 217 7.93 4.89 20.24
N ALA A 218 6.71 4.79 20.80
CA ALA A 218 6.46 5.24 22.18
C ALA A 218 6.68 4.14 23.23
N ILE A 219 6.22 2.91 22.95
CA ILE A 219 6.28 1.79 23.90
C ILE A 219 7.63 1.07 23.82
N LEU A 220 7.98 0.52 22.65
CA LEU A 220 9.20 -0.27 22.45
C LEU A 220 10.44 0.61 22.23
N ARG A 221 10.25 1.84 21.74
CA ARG A 221 11.31 2.80 21.43
C ARG A 221 12.38 2.24 20.47
N PHE A 222 11.94 1.45 19.51
CA PHE A 222 12.81 0.93 18.46
C PHE A 222 13.03 1.97 17.36
N ASP A 223 12.02 2.81 17.12
CA ASP A 223 12.01 3.80 16.04
C ASP A 223 11.86 5.22 16.58
N ASP A 224 12.39 6.18 15.82
CA ASP A 224 12.17 7.60 16.02
C ASP A 224 10.86 8.04 15.32
N ALA A 225 10.31 9.18 15.73
CA ALA A 225 9.03 9.67 15.20
C ALA A 225 9.09 10.00 13.70
N GLU A 226 10.25 10.46 13.23
CA GLU A 226 10.54 10.81 11.85
C GLU A 226 10.60 9.58 10.93
N GLU A 227 10.84 8.39 11.49
CA GLU A 227 10.85 7.12 10.77
C GLU A 227 9.44 6.60 10.46
N TRP A 228 8.41 7.20 11.08
CA TRP A 228 6.99 6.89 10.87
C TRP A 228 6.20 8.06 10.20
N PRO A 229 6.63 8.52 9.00
CA PRO A 229 5.92 9.59 8.29
C PRO A 229 4.57 9.10 7.77
N PRO A 230 3.62 10.01 7.47
CA PRO A 230 2.34 9.67 6.86
C PRO A 230 2.50 8.73 5.65
N LEU A 231 1.58 7.77 5.54
CA LEU A 231 1.60 6.81 4.43
C LEU A 231 1.10 7.46 3.14
N PHE A 232 0.06 8.28 3.26
CA PHE A 232 -0.55 8.99 2.15
C PHE A 232 -0.09 10.45 2.06
N GLY A 233 -0.09 10.99 0.85
CA GLY A 233 0.07 12.42 0.61
C GLY A 233 -1.24 13.19 0.75
N SER A 234 -1.22 14.47 0.37
CA SER A 234 -2.43 15.29 0.39
C SER A 234 -3.45 14.85 -0.68
N PRO A 235 -4.73 14.64 -0.33
CA PRO A 235 -5.81 14.40 -1.30
C PRO A 235 -5.94 15.50 -2.36
N MET A 236 -5.53 16.73 -2.03
CA MET A 236 -5.55 17.87 -2.95
C MET A 236 -4.62 17.72 -4.15
N ASN A 237 -3.70 16.74 -4.11
CA ASN A 237 -2.81 16.42 -5.22
C ASN A 237 -3.40 15.39 -6.19
N ALA A 238 -4.54 14.76 -5.88
CA ALA A 238 -5.15 13.69 -6.67
C ALA A 238 -6.01 14.18 -7.85
N TYR A 239 -5.52 15.14 -8.64
CA TYR A 239 -6.25 15.74 -9.78
C TYR A 239 -5.85 15.18 -11.16
N SER A 240 -5.28 13.98 -11.17
CA SER A 240 -4.99 13.15 -12.36
C SER A 240 -4.67 11.75 -11.85
N VAL A 241 -4.99 10.69 -12.59
CA VAL A 241 -4.74 9.29 -12.20
C VAL A 241 -3.26 9.08 -11.89
N ARG A 242 -2.34 9.67 -12.66
CA ARG A 242 -0.90 9.62 -12.37
C ARG A 242 -0.54 10.23 -11.01
N LYS A 243 -1.15 11.37 -10.64
CA LYS A 243 -0.89 12.02 -9.34
C LYS A 243 -1.64 11.34 -8.20
N PHE A 244 -2.79 10.74 -8.46
CA PHE A 244 -3.46 9.89 -7.49
C PHE A 244 -2.50 8.80 -7.00
N TRP A 245 -1.94 8.00 -7.91
CA TRP A 245 -1.01 6.90 -7.55
C TRP A 245 0.39 7.38 -7.13
N GLY A 246 0.90 8.47 -7.71
CA GLY A 246 2.28 8.92 -7.49
C GLY A 246 2.48 10.01 -6.44
N ARG A 247 1.42 10.65 -5.94
CA ARG A 247 1.51 11.77 -4.97
C ARG A 247 0.56 11.63 -3.78
N PHE A 248 -0.61 11.04 -3.97
CA PHE A 248 -1.58 10.84 -2.90
C PHE A 248 -1.49 9.44 -2.29
N TRP A 249 -1.51 8.40 -3.13
CA TRP A 249 -1.53 7.00 -2.71
C TRP A 249 -0.26 6.57 -1.97
N HIS A 250 -0.39 5.57 -1.08
CA HIS A 250 0.73 5.09 -0.29
C HIS A 250 1.89 4.57 -1.14
N GLN A 251 3.12 4.80 -0.68
CA GLN A 251 4.35 4.41 -1.38
C GLN A 251 5.06 3.20 -0.75
N LEU A 252 4.39 2.47 0.14
CA LEU A 252 4.95 1.33 0.90
C LEU A 252 5.58 0.25 0.01
N THR A 253 4.89 -0.13 -1.07
CA THR A 253 5.27 -1.27 -1.91
C THR A 253 6.13 -0.89 -3.11
N ILE A 254 6.11 0.40 -3.47
CA ILE A 254 6.64 0.92 -4.73
C ILE A 254 8.15 0.67 -4.88
N PRO A 255 9.03 0.87 -3.88
CA PRO A 255 10.46 0.58 -4.04
C PRO A 255 10.75 -0.88 -4.37
N THR A 256 10.06 -1.81 -3.72
CA THR A 256 10.18 -3.26 -3.99
C THR A 256 9.67 -3.60 -5.39
N TYR A 257 8.52 -3.06 -5.79
CA TYR A 257 7.97 -3.33 -7.13
C TYR A 257 8.85 -2.74 -8.23
N ILE A 258 9.41 -1.54 -8.05
CA ILE A 258 10.38 -0.94 -8.96
C ILE A 258 11.64 -1.80 -9.08
N PHE A 259 12.12 -2.39 -7.97
CA PHE A 259 13.26 -3.30 -8.01
C PHE A 259 13.02 -4.49 -8.95
N TYR A 260 11.90 -5.20 -8.78
CA TYR A 260 11.55 -6.33 -9.66
C TYR A 260 11.25 -5.88 -11.10
N ALA A 261 10.54 -4.77 -11.28
CA ALA A 261 10.29 -4.20 -12.59
C ALA A 261 11.59 -3.86 -13.33
N ARG A 262 12.60 -3.33 -12.62
CA ARG A 262 13.92 -3.06 -13.20
C ARG A 262 14.65 -4.33 -13.62
N LEU A 263 14.60 -5.39 -12.79
CA LEU A 263 15.20 -6.69 -13.15
C LEU A 263 14.62 -7.21 -14.47
N VAL A 264 13.30 -7.13 -14.64
CA VAL A 264 12.63 -7.57 -15.87
C VAL A 264 12.92 -6.63 -17.04
N SER A 265 12.90 -5.31 -16.80
CA SER A 265 13.09 -4.30 -17.86
C SER A 265 14.42 -4.41 -18.59
N LYS A 266 15.48 -4.92 -17.93
CA LYS A 266 16.80 -5.16 -18.53
C LYS A 266 16.78 -6.15 -19.69
N TYR A 267 15.80 -7.04 -19.72
CA TYR A 267 15.64 -8.03 -20.81
C TYR A 267 14.81 -7.50 -21.97
N VAL A 268 14.10 -6.38 -21.79
CA VAL A 268 13.15 -5.83 -22.78
C VAL A 268 13.65 -4.52 -23.38
N VAL A 269 14.38 -3.72 -22.61
CA VAL A 269 14.79 -2.36 -23.00
C VAL A 269 16.32 -2.27 -23.11
N VAL A 270 16.78 -1.89 -24.30
CA VAL A 270 18.22 -1.79 -24.63
C VAL A 270 18.88 -0.53 -24.06
N ARG A 271 18.12 0.56 -23.88
CA ARG A 271 18.63 1.86 -23.41
C ARG A 271 18.16 2.18 -21.99
N PRO A 272 19.06 2.04 -20.98
CA PRO A 272 18.80 2.49 -19.63
C PRO A 272 18.42 3.98 -19.57
N ASP A 273 17.61 4.33 -18.58
CA ASP A 273 17.04 5.63 -18.24
C ASP A 273 16.20 6.32 -19.32
N SER A 274 15.87 5.58 -20.39
CA SER A 274 15.02 6.07 -21.47
C SER A 274 13.57 6.29 -21.02
N ASN A 275 12.84 7.13 -21.77
CA ASN A 275 11.38 7.30 -21.55
C ASN A 275 10.63 5.97 -21.72
N LEU A 276 11.11 5.09 -22.60
CA LEU A 276 10.55 3.76 -22.78
C LEU A 276 10.74 2.91 -21.53
N GLU A 277 11.95 2.87 -20.96
CA GLU A 277 12.20 2.12 -19.72
C GLU A 277 11.30 2.62 -18.58
N LYS A 278 11.14 3.94 -18.42
CA LYS A 278 10.24 4.50 -17.40
C LYS A 278 8.79 4.05 -17.58
N THR A 279 8.31 3.99 -18.82
CA THR A 279 6.98 3.48 -19.13
C THR A 279 6.86 1.97 -18.89
N VAL A 280 7.87 1.18 -19.28
CA VAL A 280 7.91 -0.28 -19.04
C VAL A 280 7.97 -0.59 -17.54
N ILE A 281 8.79 0.14 -16.78
CA ILE A 281 8.83 0.01 -15.30
C ILE A 281 7.46 0.34 -14.71
N ALA A 282 6.82 1.42 -15.14
CA ALA A 282 5.50 1.77 -14.64
C ALA A 282 4.46 0.67 -14.96
N PHE A 283 4.42 0.16 -16.20
CA PHE A 283 3.59 -0.97 -16.59
C PHE A 283 3.80 -2.17 -15.66
N LEU A 284 5.05 -2.63 -15.52
CA LEU A 284 5.39 -3.77 -14.67
C LEU A 284 5.05 -3.55 -13.20
N VAL A 285 5.21 -2.33 -12.67
CA VAL A 285 4.80 -2.01 -11.29
C VAL A 285 3.29 -2.17 -11.10
N PHE A 286 2.48 -1.69 -12.04
CA PHE A 286 1.03 -1.89 -12.02
C PHE A 286 0.67 -3.37 -12.17
N THR A 287 1.34 -4.11 -13.06
CA THR A 287 1.15 -5.57 -13.22
C THR A 287 1.46 -6.34 -11.93
N ILE A 288 2.62 -6.09 -11.31
CA ILE A 288 3.02 -6.72 -10.03
C ILE A 288 2.01 -6.39 -8.92
N SER A 289 1.52 -5.14 -8.89
CA SER A 289 0.49 -4.73 -7.94
C SER A 289 -0.81 -5.52 -8.16
N GLY A 290 -1.27 -5.62 -9.40
CA GLY A 290 -2.47 -6.41 -9.74
C GLY A 290 -2.34 -7.87 -9.39
N LEU A 291 -1.21 -8.51 -9.72
CA LEU A 291 -0.94 -9.90 -9.34
C LEU A 291 -0.89 -10.10 -7.83
N SER A 292 -0.32 -9.13 -7.10
CA SER A 292 -0.29 -9.19 -5.63
C SER A 292 -1.71 -9.12 -5.05
N HIS A 293 -2.57 -8.26 -5.58
CA HIS A 293 -3.98 -8.20 -5.19
C HIS A 293 -4.77 -9.45 -5.59
N SER A 294 -4.49 -10.06 -6.74
CA SER A 294 -5.05 -11.36 -7.13
C SER A 294 -4.64 -12.47 -6.15
N LEU A 295 -3.39 -12.49 -5.69
CA LEU A 295 -2.93 -13.48 -4.71
C LEU A 295 -3.59 -13.30 -3.33
N VAL A 296 -3.83 -12.05 -2.93
CA VAL A 296 -4.62 -11.75 -1.73
C VAL A 296 -6.05 -12.25 -1.90
N GLY A 297 -6.68 -11.95 -3.04
CA GLY A 297 -8.01 -12.45 -3.37
C GLY A 297 -8.08 -13.97 -3.28
N LEU A 298 -7.13 -14.68 -3.91
CA LEU A 298 -7.04 -16.13 -3.87
C LEU A 298 -6.93 -16.67 -2.43
N ALA A 299 -6.10 -16.05 -1.58
CA ALA A 299 -5.94 -16.45 -0.20
C ALA A 299 -7.21 -16.23 0.66
N LEU A 300 -8.08 -15.32 0.23
CA LEU A 300 -9.34 -14.98 0.91
C LEU A 300 -10.58 -15.57 0.21
N GLY A 301 -10.40 -16.44 -0.78
CA GLY A 301 -11.51 -17.11 -1.47
C GLY A 301 -12.22 -16.30 -2.56
N ASP A 302 -11.56 -15.28 -3.12
CA ASP A 302 -12.09 -14.49 -4.23
C ASP A 302 -12.12 -15.29 -5.54
N ALA A 303 -13.23 -15.17 -6.29
CA ALA A 303 -13.46 -15.86 -7.55
C ALA A 303 -13.05 -15.06 -8.79
N ALA A 304 -12.76 -13.76 -8.66
CA ALA A 304 -12.57 -12.85 -9.80
C ALA A 304 -11.13 -12.33 -9.93
N LEU A 305 -10.13 -13.20 -9.74
CA LEU A 305 -8.72 -12.84 -9.59
C LEU A 305 -8.14 -11.99 -10.74
N PHE A 306 -8.50 -12.30 -11.99
CA PHE A 306 -8.05 -11.54 -13.16
C PHE A 306 -8.51 -10.07 -13.14
N ARG A 307 -9.60 -9.77 -12.45
CA ARG A 307 -10.17 -8.42 -12.37
C ARG A 307 -9.26 -7.45 -11.61
N ASP A 308 -8.46 -7.94 -10.65
CA ASP A 308 -7.44 -7.12 -9.99
C ASP A 308 -6.37 -6.66 -10.99
N VAL A 309 -5.80 -7.59 -11.78
CA VAL A 309 -4.81 -7.25 -12.81
C VAL A 309 -5.40 -6.25 -13.80
N LEU A 310 -6.61 -6.50 -14.31
CA LEU A 310 -7.29 -5.61 -15.23
C LEU A 310 -7.47 -4.19 -14.66
N PHE A 311 -7.85 -4.05 -13.39
CA PHE A 311 -7.98 -2.76 -12.70
C PHE A 311 -6.68 -1.96 -12.71
N PHE A 312 -5.57 -2.59 -12.30
CA PHE A 312 -4.28 -1.91 -12.25
C PHE A 312 -3.74 -1.58 -13.64
N GLU A 313 -3.98 -2.44 -14.64
CA GLU A 313 -3.62 -2.15 -16.04
C GLU A 313 -4.42 -0.97 -16.61
N MET A 314 -5.72 -0.87 -16.33
CA MET A 314 -6.51 0.30 -16.71
C MET A 314 -5.98 1.59 -16.04
N CYS A 315 -5.55 1.50 -14.78
CA CYS A 315 -4.91 2.64 -14.08
C CYS A 315 -3.59 3.05 -14.74
N PHE A 316 -2.77 2.08 -15.17
CA PHE A 316 -1.55 2.35 -15.94
C PHE A 316 -1.88 3.05 -17.25
N LEU A 317 -2.82 2.50 -18.03
CA LEU A 317 -3.21 3.06 -19.33
C LEU A 317 -3.73 4.49 -19.19
N ALA A 318 -4.54 4.78 -18.16
CA ALA A 318 -4.99 6.14 -17.89
C ALA A 318 -3.83 7.08 -17.52
N ALA A 319 -2.91 6.66 -16.62
CA ALA A 319 -1.77 7.48 -16.24
C ALA A 319 -0.76 7.70 -17.40
N ALA A 320 -0.57 6.70 -18.25
CA ALA A 320 0.24 6.78 -19.46
C ALA A 320 -0.42 7.71 -20.50
N GLY A 321 -1.73 7.55 -20.71
CA GLY A 321 -2.55 8.40 -21.58
C GLY A 321 -2.51 9.86 -21.14
N GLU A 322 -2.70 10.15 -19.86
CA GLU A 322 -2.53 11.49 -19.28
C GLU A 322 -1.15 12.08 -19.58
N THR A 323 -0.10 11.26 -19.48
CA THR A 323 1.27 11.69 -19.75
C THR A 323 1.47 12.00 -21.24
N LEU A 324 0.89 11.21 -22.14
CA LEU A 324 0.95 11.46 -23.58
C LEU A 324 0.17 12.73 -23.96
N VAL A 325 -1.06 12.89 -23.46
CA VAL A 325 -1.87 14.09 -23.69
C VAL A 325 -1.14 15.33 -23.20
N LEU A 326 -0.58 15.32 -21.98
CA LEU A 326 0.16 16.45 -21.44
C LEU A 326 1.41 16.79 -22.27
N LYS A 327 2.16 15.79 -22.75
CA LYS A 327 3.34 16.00 -23.61
C LYS A 327 2.97 16.57 -24.98
N SER A 328 1.93 16.04 -25.62
CA SER A 328 1.45 16.53 -26.90
C SER A 328 0.92 17.95 -26.76
N TYR A 329 0.14 18.22 -25.72
CA TYR A 329 -0.44 19.53 -25.46
C TYR A 329 0.63 20.58 -25.11
N SER A 330 1.65 20.22 -24.32
CA SER A 330 2.77 21.14 -24.04
C SER A 330 3.58 21.49 -25.28
N LYS A 331 3.72 20.55 -26.22
CA LYS A 331 4.42 20.78 -27.50
C LYS A 331 3.63 21.78 -28.38
N VAL A 332 2.32 21.61 -28.47
CA VAL A 332 1.42 22.48 -29.26
C VAL A 332 1.28 23.87 -28.62
N LEU A 333 1.06 23.95 -27.31
CA LEU A 333 0.96 25.22 -26.58
C LEU A 333 2.27 26.00 -26.61
N GLY A 334 3.40 25.32 -26.43
CA GLY A 334 4.73 25.93 -26.49
C GLY A 334 5.01 26.55 -27.87
N SER A 335 4.44 26.00 -28.94
CA SER A 335 4.51 26.62 -30.28
C SER A 335 3.55 27.80 -30.47
N LEU A 336 2.52 27.94 -29.64
CA LEU A 336 1.44 28.94 -29.80
C LEU A 336 1.46 30.05 -28.73
N ASN A 337 2.44 30.07 -27.81
CA ASN A 337 2.54 31.01 -26.67
C ASN A 337 1.23 31.16 -25.86
N TRP A 338 0.38 30.14 -25.87
CA TRP A 338 -0.97 30.22 -25.31
C TRP A 338 -0.97 29.86 -23.82
N THR A 339 -1.60 30.71 -23.01
CA THR A 339 -1.72 30.51 -21.57
C THR A 339 -3.08 29.91 -21.21
N TRP A 340 -3.13 29.14 -20.11
CA TRP A 340 -4.37 28.48 -19.70
C TRP A 340 -5.40 29.53 -19.23
N PRO A 341 -6.61 29.57 -19.81
CA PRO A 341 -7.65 30.52 -19.40
C PRO A 341 -8.26 30.18 -18.03
N LEU A 342 -8.06 28.94 -17.55
CA LEU A 342 -8.58 28.47 -16.28
C LEU A 342 -7.63 28.75 -15.10
N SER A 343 -8.21 29.19 -13.98
CA SER A 343 -7.49 29.35 -12.72
C SER A 343 -6.84 28.04 -12.26
N ARG A 344 -5.82 28.14 -11.41
CA ARG A 344 -5.14 26.95 -10.85
C ARG A 344 -6.11 26.04 -10.09
N MET A 345 -7.07 26.62 -9.36
CA MET A 345 -8.06 25.86 -8.61
C MET A 345 -9.06 25.16 -9.55
N ALA A 346 -9.57 25.87 -10.56
CA ALA A 346 -10.49 25.29 -11.54
C ALA A 346 -9.87 24.07 -12.24
N ARG A 347 -8.59 24.14 -12.61
CA ARG A 347 -7.86 22.99 -13.19
C ARG A 347 -7.73 21.81 -12.23
N ARG A 348 -7.54 22.08 -10.93
CA ARG A 348 -7.50 21.00 -9.91
C ARG A 348 -8.85 20.35 -9.75
N VAL A 349 -9.92 21.14 -9.66
CA VAL A 349 -11.30 20.62 -9.55
C VAL A 349 -11.66 19.81 -10.79
N ALA A 350 -11.42 20.33 -12.00
CA ALA A 350 -11.65 19.58 -13.23
C ALA A 350 -10.86 18.26 -13.27
N GLY A 351 -9.60 18.28 -12.83
CA GLY A 351 -8.79 17.07 -12.71
C GLY A 351 -9.28 16.08 -11.66
N MET A 352 -9.83 16.54 -10.53
CA MET A 352 -10.46 15.67 -9.53
C MET A 352 -11.75 15.05 -10.07
N LEU A 353 -12.57 15.81 -10.80
CA LEU A 353 -13.75 15.30 -11.48
C LEU A 353 -13.37 14.23 -12.52
N TRP A 354 -12.27 14.44 -13.25
CA TRP A 354 -11.72 13.42 -14.14
C TRP A 354 -11.31 12.14 -13.41
N VAL A 355 -10.58 12.24 -12.28
CA VAL A 355 -10.20 11.08 -11.48
C VAL A 355 -11.44 10.34 -10.93
N PHE A 356 -12.44 11.07 -10.47
CA PHE A 356 -13.71 10.50 -10.04
C PHE A 356 -14.40 9.78 -11.20
N ALA A 357 -14.55 10.42 -12.36
CA ALA A 357 -15.17 9.82 -13.55
C ALA A 357 -14.42 8.57 -14.02
N PHE A 358 -13.09 8.57 -13.97
CA PHE A 358 -12.27 7.40 -14.27
C PHE A 358 -12.60 6.23 -13.34
N PHE A 359 -12.59 6.43 -12.01
CA PHE A 359 -12.93 5.36 -11.07
C PHE A 359 -14.40 4.98 -11.12
N PHE A 360 -15.29 5.91 -11.44
CA PHE A 360 -16.72 5.64 -11.70
C PHE A 360 -16.91 4.62 -12.83
N CYS A 361 -16.08 4.67 -13.87
CA CYS A 361 -16.10 3.70 -14.96
C CYS A 361 -15.37 2.40 -14.59
N VAL A 362 -14.22 2.48 -13.93
CA VAL A 362 -13.26 1.37 -13.78
C VAL A 362 -13.47 0.54 -12.51
N ALA A 363 -13.86 1.14 -11.40
CA ALA A 363 -14.01 0.42 -10.12
C ALA A 363 -15.09 -0.69 -10.16
N PRO A 364 -16.24 -0.52 -10.85
CA PRO A 364 -17.24 -1.59 -10.97
C PRO A 364 -16.73 -2.85 -11.67
N LEU A 365 -15.92 -2.70 -12.73
CA LEU A 365 -15.30 -3.82 -13.45
C LEU A 365 -14.43 -4.71 -12.54
N TRP A 366 -13.98 -4.14 -11.43
CA TRP A 366 -13.16 -4.80 -10.42
C TRP A 366 -13.97 -5.32 -9.24
N ILE A 367 -14.83 -4.47 -8.66
CA ILE A 367 -15.50 -4.75 -7.39
C ILE A 367 -16.77 -5.58 -7.59
N TYR A 368 -17.55 -5.32 -8.64
CA TYR A 368 -18.87 -5.95 -8.82
C TYR A 368 -18.78 -7.47 -8.98
N PRO A 369 -17.87 -8.04 -9.79
CA PRO A 369 -17.73 -9.50 -9.90
C PRO A 369 -17.49 -10.19 -8.56
N LYS A 370 -16.72 -9.55 -7.68
CA LYS A 370 -16.38 -10.07 -6.34
C LYS A 370 -17.61 -10.08 -5.44
N ILE A 371 -18.32 -8.95 -5.37
CA ILE A 371 -19.54 -8.82 -4.57
C ILE A 371 -20.64 -9.73 -5.10
N TYR A 372 -20.84 -9.77 -6.42
CA TYR A 372 -21.84 -10.61 -7.06
C TYR A 372 -21.62 -12.09 -6.75
N HIS A 373 -20.39 -12.57 -6.87
CA HIS A 373 -20.06 -13.96 -6.53
C HIS A 373 -20.27 -14.27 -5.03
N ALA A 374 -19.86 -13.36 -4.14
CA ALA A 374 -20.05 -13.51 -2.70
C ALA A 374 -21.54 -13.54 -2.30
N LEU A 375 -22.37 -12.71 -2.94
CA LEU A 375 -23.82 -12.67 -2.69
C LEU A 375 -24.55 -13.92 -3.24
N LEU A 376 -24.06 -14.51 -4.33
CA LEU A 376 -24.60 -15.77 -4.87
C LEU A 376 -24.19 -16.99 -4.04
N ASN A 377 -23.06 -16.94 -3.34
CA ASN A 377 -22.50 -18.05 -2.57
C ASN A 377 -22.26 -17.65 -1.09
N PRO A 378 -23.31 -17.41 -0.29
CA PRO A 378 -23.19 -16.89 1.07
C PRO A 378 -22.59 -17.86 2.10
N LEU A 379 -22.13 -19.05 1.68
CA LEU A 379 -21.64 -20.13 2.56
C LEU A 379 -20.11 -20.31 2.52
N TYR A 380 -19.37 -19.30 2.05
CA TYR A 380 -17.92 -19.18 2.20
C TYR A 380 -17.55 -17.87 2.88
#